data_AF-A0A563CY12-F1
#
_entry.id   AF-A0A563CY12-F1
#
_cell.length_a   1.000
_cell.length_b   1.000
_cell.length_c   1.000
_cell.angle_alpha   90.00
_cell.angle_beta   90.00
_cell.angle_gamma   90.00
#
_symmetry.space_group_name_H-M   'P 1'
#
loop_
_entity.id
_entity.type
_entity.pdbx_description
1 polymer ?
#
loop_
_entity_poly.entity_id
_entity_poly.type
_entity_poly.pdbx_seq_one_letter_code
_entity_poly.pdbx_strand_id
1 'polypeptide(L)'
;MKRLKLFPKTFLVSIGLFAALIILVHALVYTLMPQFYLQQKEREAADNLTALTTKLRGKSIEEMSRVSQEFASMKNVNITLTIDGRDQYFQGFQSINIVTDSGKSVDTSVVKIADGQTIDPRSVILRQG
;
A
#
# COMPACT_ATOMS: atom_id res chain seq x y z
N MET A 1 46.47 27.04 -23.87
CA MET A 1 45.44 26.94 -22.81
C MET A 1 44.42 28.07 -22.99
N LYS A 2 43.20 27.78 -23.48
CA LYS A 2 42.19 28.83 -23.74
C LYS A 2 41.65 29.37 -22.41
N ARG A 3 41.90 30.65 -22.13
CA ARG A 3 41.38 31.36 -20.95
C ARG A 3 39.89 31.64 -21.15
N LEU A 4 39.03 30.71 -20.73
CA LEU A 4 37.59 30.97 -20.60
C LEU A 4 37.41 32.22 -19.71
N LYS A 5 36.67 33.22 -20.21
CA LYS A 5 36.33 34.45 -19.48
C LYS A 5 35.68 34.06 -18.14
N LEU A 6 35.78 34.92 -17.12
CA LEU A 6 35.28 34.63 -15.76
C LEU A 6 33.79 34.18 -15.78
N PHE A 7 32.99 34.80 -16.65
CA PHE A 7 31.55 34.58 -16.82
C PHE A 7 31.14 33.14 -17.22
N PRO A 8 31.65 32.53 -18.31
CA PRO A 8 31.31 31.15 -18.65
C PRO A 8 31.82 30.11 -17.62
N LYS A 9 32.88 30.40 -16.86
CA LYS A 9 33.37 29.47 -15.83
C LYS A 9 32.44 29.41 -14.61
N THR A 10 32.01 30.56 -14.09
CA THR A 10 31.07 30.60 -12.96
C THR A 10 29.71 30.06 -13.35
N PHE A 11 29.25 30.34 -14.58
CA PHE A 11 27.99 29.80 -15.11
C PHE A 11 27.97 28.27 -15.15
N LEU A 12 29.03 27.64 -15.66
CA LEU A 12 29.15 26.17 -15.69
C LEU A 12 29.19 25.55 -14.29
N VAL A 13 29.90 26.17 -13.34
CA VAL A 13 29.92 25.71 -11.95
C VAL A 13 28.53 25.79 -11.32
N SER A 14 27.81 26.90 -11.52
CA SER A 14 26.45 27.04 -10.99
C SER A 14 25.49 26.01 -11.58
N ILE A 15 25.51 25.77 -12.90
CA ILE A 15 24.67 24.74 -13.52
C ILE A 15 25.00 23.35 -13.00
N GLY A 16 26.29 23.02 -12.90
CA GLY A 16 26.72 21.73 -12.34
C GLY A 16 26.26 21.54 -10.90
N LEU A 17 26.37 22.59 -10.09
CA LEU A 17 25.89 22.59 -8.72
C LEU A 17 24.37 22.36 -8.64
N PHE A 18 23.58 23.08 -9.44
CA PHE A 18 22.13 22.89 -9.49
C PHE A 18 21.75 21.49 -9.98
N ALA A 19 22.42 20.97 -11.01
CA ALA A 19 22.18 19.62 -11.51
C ALA A 19 22.46 18.56 -10.44
N ALA A 20 23.57 18.69 -9.70
CA ALA A 20 23.88 17.80 -8.59
C ALA A 20 22.81 17.87 -7.48
N LEU A 21 22.34 19.07 -7.15
CA LEU A 21 21.31 19.28 -6.12
C LEU A 21 19.96 18.68 -6.55
N ILE A 22 19.57 18.84 -7.82
CA ILE A 22 18.37 18.22 -8.39
C ILE A 22 18.45 16.70 -8.31
N ILE A 23 19.56 16.10 -8.73
CA ILE A 23 19.77 14.64 -8.67
C ILE A 23 19.68 14.16 -7.22
N LEU A 24 20.29 14.89 -6.28
CA LEU A 24 20.26 14.55 -4.86
C LEU A 24 18.83 14.55 -4.31
N VAL A 25 18.02 15.56 -4.63
CA VAL A 25 16.61 15.62 -4.21
C VAL A 25 15.82 14.44 -4.78
N HIS A 26 16.01 14.12 -6.07
CA HIS A 26 15.31 12.98 -6.68
C HIS A 26 15.73 11.65 -6.05
N ALA A 27 17.01 11.47 -5.74
CA ALA A 27 17.51 10.28 -5.06
C ALA A 27 16.89 10.13 -3.66
N LEU A 28 16.79 11.23 -2.90
CA LEU A 28 16.15 11.25 -1.59
C LEU A 28 14.65 10.94 -1.70
N VAL A 29 13.93 11.58 -2.62
CA VAL A 29 12.51 11.32 -2.82
C VAL A 29 12.27 9.87 -3.22
N TYR A 30 13.06 9.35 -4.16
CA TYR A 30 12.93 7.98 -4.65
C TYR A 30 13.20 6.93 -3.57
N THR A 31 14.12 7.20 -2.63
CA THR A 31 14.47 6.26 -1.57
C THR A 31 13.57 6.38 -0.34
N LEU A 32 13.30 7.61 0.11
CA LEU A 32 12.58 7.86 1.36
C LEU A 32 11.06 7.73 1.20
N MET A 33 10.49 8.22 0.09
CA MET A 33 9.03 8.17 -0.09
C MET A 33 8.45 6.76 0.01
N PRO A 34 9.01 5.72 -0.65
CA PRO A 34 8.47 4.37 -0.54
C PRO A 34 8.50 3.82 0.89
N GLN A 35 9.58 4.09 1.63
CA GLN A 35 9.73 3.61 3.01
C GLN A 35 8.74 4.28 3.95
N PHE A 36 8.64 5.61 3.91
CA PHE A 36 7.69 6.35 4.74
C PHE A 36 6.25 6.02 4.38
N TYR A 37 5.94 5.90 3.09
CA TYR A 37 4.61 5.50 2.64
C TYR A 37 4.24 4.12 3.15
N LEU A 38 5.17 3.15 3.10
CA LEU A 38 4.94 1.80 3.62
C LEU A 38 4.64 1.80 5.12
N GLN A 39 5.50 2.43 5.91
CA GLN A 39 5.33 2.53 7.36
C GLN A 39 4.04 3.25 7.75
N GLN A 40 3.70 4.33 7.05
CA GLN A 40 2.45 5.06 7.28
C GLN A 40 1.24 4.16 7.01
N LYS A 41 1.27 3.40 5.91
CA LYS A 41 0.18 2.48 5.56
C LYS A 41 0.03 1.32 6.53
N GLU A 42 1.13 0.76 7.02
CA GLU A 42 1.10 -0.30 8.04
C GLU A 42 0.49 0.20 9.34
N ARG A 43 0.89 1.40 9.78
CA ARG A 43 0.31 2.03 10.97
C ARG A 43 -1.18 2.33 10.79
N GLU A 44 -1.57 2.87 9.64
CA GLU A 44 -2.98 3.12 9.31
C GLU A 44 -3.80 1.82 9.34
N ALA A 45 -3.26 0.71 8.82
CA ALA A 45 -3.91 -0.60 8.86
C ALA A 45 -4.08 -1.12 10.30
N ALA A 46 -3.05 -1.00 11.14
CA ALA A 46 -3.10 -1.40 12.55
C ALA A 46 -4.11 -0.56 13.36
N ASP A 47 -4.14 0.76 13.13
CA ASP A 47 -5.09 1.67 13.77
C ASP A 47 -6.53 1.36 13.32
N ASN A 48 -6.75 1.13 12.02
CA ASN A 48 -8.06 0.74 11.49
C ASN A 48 -8.53 -0.62 12.05
N LEU A 49 -7.62 -1.60 12.17
CA LEU A 49 -7.93 -2.89 12.79
C LEU A 49 -8.37 -2.72 14.25
N THR A 50 -7.59 -1.97 15.03
CA THR A 50 -7.91 -1.70 16.45
C THR A 50 -9.27 -1.01 16.59
N ALA A 51 -9.56 -0.03 15.74
CA ALA A 51 -10.83 0.67 15.71
C ALA A 51 -12.00 -0.26 15.35
N LEU A 52 -11.82 -1.12 14.35
CA LEU A 52 -12.84 -2.09 13.93
C LEU A 52 -13.10 -3.12 15.02
N THR A 53 -12.06 -3.76 15.57
CA THR A 53 -12.21 -4.75 16.66
C THR A 53 -12.93 -4.15 17.86
N THR A 54 -12.60 -2.90 18.22
CA THR A 54 -13.29 -2.19 19.31
C THR A 54 -14.78 -1.98 19.00
N LYS A 55 -15.13 -1.63 17.75
CA LYS A 55 -16.52 -1.46 17.31
C LYS A 55 -17.30 -2.78 17.26
N LEU A 56 -16.65 -3.90 16.95
CA LEU A 56 -17.27 -5.23 16.85
C LEU A 56 -17.45 -5.90 18.22
N ARG A 57 -16.66 -5.53 19.23
CA ARG A 57 -16.69 -6.19 20.55
C ARG A 57 -18.08 -6.13 21.18
N GLY A 58 -18.63 -7.31 21.49
CA GLY A 58 -19.93 -7.45 22.16
C GLY A 58 -21.15 -7.26 21.24
N LYS A 59 -20.95 -7.19 19.92
CA LYS A 59 -22.04 -7.13 18.93
C LYS A 59 -22.55 -8.52 18.55
N SER A 60 -23.79 -8.59 18.06
CA SER A 60 -24.28 -9.83 17.43
C SER A 60 -23.60 -10.05 16.07
N ILE A 61 -23.69 -11.27 15.54
CA ILE A 61 -23.12 -11.63 14.23
C ILE A 61 -23.69 -10.73 13.13
N GLU A 62 -25.01 -10.48 13.13
CA GLU A 62 -25.67 -9.63 12.13
C GLU A 62 -25.19 -8.19 12.20
N GLU A 63 -25.02 -7.66 13.42
CA GLU A 63 -24.49 -6.32 13.63
C GLU A 63 -23.01 -6.23 13.21
N MET A 64 -22.22 -7.28 13.47
CA MET A 64 -20.81 -7.33 13.06
C MET A 64 -20.68 -7.28 11.53
N SER A 65 -21.54 -8.01 10.80
CA SER A 65 -21.55 -7.94 9.34
C SER A 65 -21.92 -6.54 8.84
N ARG A 66 -22.95 -5.91 9.42
CA ARG A 66 -23.37 -4.55 9.03
C ARG A 66 -22.27 -3.52 9.30
N VAL A 67 -21.66 -3.56 10.49
CA VAL A 67 -20.58 -2.65 10.88
C VAL A 67 -19.35 -2.85 10.01
N SER A 68 -19.02 -4.11 9.66
CA SER A 68 -17.90 -4.40 8.77
C SER A 68 -18.13 -3.87 7.37
N GLN A 69 -19.34 -4.02 6.79
CA GLN A 69 -19.67 -3.42 5.50
C GLN A 69 -19.57 -1.89 5.50
N GLU A 70 -20.12 -1.24 6.52
CA GLU A 70 -20.06 0.22 6.67
C GLU A 70 -18.61 0.70 6.83
N PHE A 71 -17.82 0.00 7.65
CA PHE A 71 -16.41 0.31 7.86
C PHE A 71 -15.58 0.12 6.59
N ALA A 72 -15.80 -0.95 5.84
CA ALA A 72 -15.14 -1.22 4.57
C ALA A 72 -15.37 -0.06 3.59
N SER A 73 -16.63 0.32 3.38
CA SER A 73 -16.99 1.44 2.50
C SER A 73 -16.42 2.78 2.97
N MET A 74 -16.53 3.10 4.26
CA MET A 74 -16.06 4.39 4.79
C MET A 74 -14.54 4.54 4.80
N LYS A 75 -13.82 3.46 5.14
CA LYS A 75 -12.36 3.46 5.23
C LYS A 75 -11.70 3.06 3.92
N ASN A 76 -12.48 2.68 2.92
CA ASN A 76 -12.00 2.19 1.64
C ASN A 76 -10.99 1.03 1.83
N VAL A 77 -11.37 0.07 2.66
CA VAL A 77 -10.57 -1.12 3.00
C VAL A 77 -11.36 -2.39 2.71
N ASN A 78 -10.67 -3.49 2.48
CA ASN A 78 -11.29 -4.80 2.41
C ASN A 78 -11.17 -5.49 3.77
N ILE A 79 -12.23 -6.17 4.19
CA ILE A 79 -12.31 -6.83 5.49
C ILE A 79 -12.73 -8.28 5.24
N THR A 80 -11.99 -9.21 5.85
CA THR A 80 -12.40 -10.60 6.00
C THR A 80 -12.74 -10.83 7.46
N LEU A 81 -13.98 -11.19 7.72
CA LEU A 81 -14.47 -11.53 9.06
C LEU A 81 -14.66 -13.04 9.14
N THR A 82 -13.89 -13.72 9.97
CA THR A 82 -14.01 -15.16 10.20
C THR A 82 -14.84 -15.39 11.47
N ILE A 83 -16.04 -15.97 11.32
CA ILE A 83 -16.94 -16.31 12.43
C ILE A 83 -17.24 -17.81 12.36
N ASP A 84 -16.97 -18.55 13.43
CA ASP A 84 -17.19 -20.01 13.50
C ASP A 84 -16.56 -20.77 12.31
N GLY A 85 -15.38 -20.33 11.85
CA GLY A 85 -14.68 -20.92 10.72
C GLY A 85 -15.26 -20.60 9.34
N ARG A 86 -16.27 -19.72 9.25
CA ARG A 86 -16.79 -19.19 7.98
C ARG A 86 -16.28 -17.78 7.73
N ASP A 87 -15.70 -17.57 6.55
CA ASP A 87 -15.22 -16.26 6.12
C ASP A 87 -16.33 -15.47 5.44
N GLN A 88 -16.49 -14.22 5.87
CA GLN A 88 -17.33 -13.23 5.21
C GLN A 88 -16.48 -12.07 4.70
N TYR A 89 -16.68 -11.70 3.44
CA TYR A 89 -15.88 -10.69 2.76
C TYR A 89 -16.67 -9.40 2.57
N PHE A 90 -16.07 -8.27 2.93
CA PHE A 90 -16.65 -6.94 2.75
C PHE A 90 -15.66 -6.07 1.98
N GLN A 91 -16.11 -5.51 0.87
CA GLN A 91 -15.28 -4.70 -0.02
C GLN A 91 -15.56 -3.21 0.14
N GLY A 92 -14.50 -2.43 0.39
CA GLY A 92 -14.55 -0.97 0.46
C GLY A 92 -14.27 -0.30 -0.88
N PHE A 93 -13.48 -0.97 -1.72
CA PHE A 93 -13.19 -0.59 -3.10
C PHE A 93 -13.41 -1.79 -4.01
N GLN A 94 -13.72 -1.52 -5.28
CA GLN A 94 -13.77 -2.56 -6.29
C GLN A 94 -12.36 -3.13 -6.52
N SER A 95 -12.18 -4.41 -6.20
CA SER A 95 -11.00 -5.15 -6.66
C SER A 95 -11.11 -5.35 -8.17
N ILE A 96 -10.19 -4.77 -8.93
CA ILE A 96 -10.10 -5.03 -10.38
C ILE A 96 -9.54 -6.45 -10.55
N ASN A 97 -10.38 -7.41 -10.91
CA ASN A 97 -9.94 -8.76 -11.24
C ASN A 97 -9.24 -8.73 -12.60
N ILE A 98 -7.90 -8.81 -12.60
CA ILE A 98 -7.13 -8.94 -13.83
C ILE A 98 -7.09 -10.43 -14.18
N VAL A 99 -8.00 -10.86 -15.04
CA VAL A 99 -7.95 -12.20 -15.65
C VAL A 99 -6.95 -12.13 -16.80
N THR A 100 -5.76 -12.72 -16.64
CA THR A 100 -4.81 -12.86 -17.73
C THR A 100 -5.19 -14.07 -18.58
N ASP A 101 -5.45 -13.82 -19.87
CA ASP A 101 -5.69 -14.86 -20.87
C ASP A 101 -4.51 -15.83 -20.91
N SER A 102 -4.83 -17.12 -20.87
CA SER A 102 -3.91 -18.24 -20.72
C SER A 102 -2.78 -18.23 -21.75
N GLY A 103 -1.53 -18.03 -21.31
CA GLY A 103 -0.35 -18.42 -22.09
C GLY A 103 0.80 -17.43 -22.23
N LYS A 104 0.75 -16.22 -21.64
CA LYS A 104 1.92 -15.31 -21.60
C LYS A 104 2.48 -15.22 -20.19
N SER A 105 3.80 -15.35 -20.07
CA SER A 105 4.53 -15.21 -18.81
C SER A 105 4.29 -13.82 -18.23
N VAL A 106 3.52 -13.77 -17.16
CA VAL A 106 3.26 -12.57 -16.38
C VAL A 106 4.52 -12.25 -15.58
N ASP A 107 4.96 -11.00 -15.66
CA ASP A 107 5.95 -10.43 -14.74
C ASP A 107 5.40 -10.60 -13.31
N THR A 108 6.01 -11.49 -12.53
CA THR A 108 5.51 -12.05 -11.26
C THR A 108 5.34 -11.02 -10.12
N SER A 109 5.51 -9.74 -10.42
CA SER A 109 5.15 -8.63 -9.53
C SER A 109 3.62 -8.42 -9.45
N VAL A 110 2.86 -9.08 -10.32
CA VAL A 110 1.39 -9.09 -10.30
C VAL A 110 0.94 -10.56 -10.42
N VAL A 111 0.24 -11.07 -9.38
CA VAL A 111 -0.40 -12.40 -9.29
C VAL A 111 0.42 -13.54 -8.64
N LYS A 112 -0.02 -13.95 -7.44
CA LYS A 112 -0.12 -15.36 -7.03
C LYS A 112 -1.31 -15.56 -6.05
N ILE A 113 -2.17 -16.57 -6.03
CA ILE A 113 -2.68 -17.61 -6.96
C ILE A 113 -3.87 -18.28 -6.24
N ALA A 114 -4.92 -18.68 -6.96
CA ALA A 114 -5.98 -19.56 -6.44
C ALA A 114 -5.39 -20.91 -5.99
N ASP A 115 -5.80 -21.38 -4.82
CA ASP A 115 -5.23 -22.47 -4.00
C ASP A 115 -3.90 -22.14 -3.28
N GLY A 116 -3.36 -20.93 -3.51
CA GLY A 116 -2.08 -20.45 -3.03
C GLY A 116 -2.22 -19.19 -2.19
N GLN A 117 -2.20 -19.38 -0.87
CA GLN A 117 -2.19 -18.35 0.16
C GLN A 117 -0.98 -17.41 -0.03
N THR A 118 -1.16 -16.30 -0.75
CA THR A 118 -0.34 -15.10 -0.52
C THR A 118 -1.19 -14.15 0.30
N ILE A 119 -0.98 -14.25 1.61
CA ILE A 119 -1.43 -13.24 2.54
C ILE A 119 -0.69 -11.97 2.14
N ASP A 120 -1.42 -10.94 1.73
CA ASP A 120 -0.88 -9.59 1.58
C ASP A 120 -0.06 -9.31 2.85
N PRO A 121 1.22 -8.89 2.78
CA PRO A 121 2.01 -8.61 3.98
C PRO A 121 1.37 -7.57 4.91
N ARG A 122 0.33 -6.86 4.47
CA ARG A 122 -0.49 -5.94 5.28
C ARG A 122 -1.82 -6.52 5.77
N SER A 123 -2.10 -7.79 5.51
CA SER A 123 -3.32 -8.46 5.96
C SER A 123 -3.06 -9.25 7.24
N VAL A 124 -3.94 -9.06 8.23
CA VAL A 124 -3.90 -9.77 9.52
C VAL A 124 -5.08 -10.73 9.54
N ILE A 125 -4.79 -12.03 9.69
CA ILE A 125 -5.80 -13.08 9.83
C ILE A 125 -6.04 -13.32 11.31
N LEU A 126 -7.27 -13.11 11.78
CA LEU A 126 -7.69 -13.45 13.14
C LEU A 126 -8.28 -14.86 13.16
N ARG A 127 -7.64 -15.78 13.89
CA ARG A 127 -8.21 -17.06 14.28
C ARG A 127 -8.59 -16.99 15.77
N GLN A 128 -9.87 -17.13 16.07
CA GLN A 128 -10.30 -17.48 17.43
C GLN A 128 -10.52 -18.99 17.52
N GLY A 129 -9.98 -19.58 18.58
CA GLY A 129 -10.31 -20.94 19.01
C GLY A 129 -11.49 -20.94 19.95
#